data_AF-A0A7W6HB03-F1
#
_entry.id   AF-A0A7W6HB03-F1
#
_cell.length_a   1.000
_cell.length_b   1.000
_cell.length_c   1.000
_cell.angle_alpha   90.00
_cell.angle_beta   90.00
_cell.angle_gamma   90.00
#
_symmetry.space_group_name_H-M   'P 1'
#
loop_
_entity.id
_entity.type
_entity.pdbx_description
1 polymer ?
#
loop_
_entity_poly.entity_id
_entity_poly.type
_entity_poly.pdbx_seq_one_letter_code
_entity_poly.pdbx_strand_id
1 'polypeptide(L)'
;MLEIPPLDSLAIAFTGVGLLFFLRYFLAMRRIWKVVGYRPSFQFGDFFRATRREAFGPDLEPERRYAARQLVIGSAMLLTGLVLFAWLLATGTPIRLDI
;
A
#
# COMPACT_ATOMS: atom_id res chain seq x y z
N MET A 1 20.83 -16.28 18.38
CA MET A 1 20.00 -15.32 19.13
C MET A 1 19.33 -14.42 18.11
N LEU A 2 18.01 -14.24 18.18
CA LEU A 2 17.28 -13.44 17.20
C LEU A 2 17.50 -11.97 17.57
N GLU A 3 18.48 -11.34 16.94
CA GLU A 3 18.77 -9.91 17.12
C GLU A 3 17.61 -9.12 16.52
N ILE A 4 16.81 -8.49 17.38
CA ILE A 4 15.69 -7.65 16.94
C ILE A 4 16.31 -6.36 16.40
N PRO A 5 16.08 -6.03 15.11
CA PRO A 5 16.64 -4.83 14.53
C PRO A 5 16.08 -3.57 15.23
N PRO A 6 16.79 -2.44 15.14
CA PRO A 6 16.35 -1.16 15.68
C PRO A 6 14.92 -0.79 15.23
N LEU A 7 14.13 -0.21 16.13
CA LEU A 7 12.73 0.15 15.89
C LEU A 7 12.56 1.18 14.76
N ASP A 8 13.52 2.09 14.59
CA ASP A 8 13.58 3.06 13.50
C ASP A 8 13.81 2.36 12.15
N SER A 9 14.73 1.40 12.07
CA SER A 9 14.95 0.58 10.88
C SER A 9 13.70 -0.20 10.49
N LEU A 10 12.99 -0.77 11.47
CA LEU A 10 11.69 -1.42 11.24
C LEU A 10 10.64 -0.43 10.73
N ALA A 11 10.51 0.75 11.35
CA ALA A 11 9.55 1.77 10.93
C ALA A 11 9.78 2.22 9.47
N ILE A 12 11.05 2.43 9.08
CA ILE A 12 11.46 2.75 7.71
C ILE A 12 11.10 1.59 6.77
N ALA A 13 11.47 0.36 7.11
CA ALA A 13 11.23 -0.81 6.28
C ALA A 13 9.73 -1.04 6.05
N PHE A 14 8.90 -1.00 7.12
CA PHE A 14 7.46 -1.17 7.01
C PHE A 14 6.81 -0.07 6.16
N THR A 15 7.24 1.17 6.35
CA THR A 15 6.74 2.31 5.57
C THR A 15 7.13 2.18 4.10
N GLY A 16 8.41 1.88 3.81
CA GLY A 16 8.91 1.69 2.45
C GLY A 16 8.25 0.53 1.72
N VAL A 17 8.14 -0.63 2.38
CA VAL A 17 7.42 -1.80 1.84
C VAL A 17 5.96 -1.46 1.61
N GLY A 18 5.30 -0.78 2.55
CA GLY A 18 3.92 -0.29 2.39
C GLY A 18 3.76 0.55 1.13
N LEU A 19 4.63 1.55 0.93
CA LEU A 19 4.65 2.40 -0.27
C LEU A 19 4.86 1.60 -1.56
N LEU A 20 5.75 0.59 -1.56
CA LEU A 20 5.95 -0.28 -2.71
C LEU A 20 4.70 -1.09 -3.05
N PHE A 21 3.94 -1.55 -2.05
CA PHE A 21 2.66 -2.20 -2.28
C PHE A 21 1.61 -1.24 -2.87
N PHE A 22 1.58 0.03 -2.44
CA PHE A 22 0.76 1.06 -3.08
C PHE A 22 1.18 1.33 -4.53
N LEU A 23 2.49 1.34 -4.83
CA LEU A 23 2.97 1.48 -6.19
C LEU A 23 2.53 0.29 -7.05
N ARG A 24 2.67 -0.93 -6.55
CA ARG A 24 2.19 -2.13 -7.25
C ARG A 24 0.68 -2.07 -7.48
N TYR A 25 -0.07 -1.62 -6.48
CA TYR A 25 -1.51 -1.42 -6.59
C TYR A 25 -1.85 -0.46 -7.73
N PHE A 26 -1.17 0.69 -7.77
CA PHE A 26 -1.33 1.68 -8.81
C PHE A 26 -1.04 1.13 -10.20
N LEU A 27 0.02 0.33 -10.35
CA LEU A 27 0.37 -0.31 -11.62
C LEU A 27 -0.64 -1.38 -12.04
N ALA A 28 -1.10 -2.21 -11.10
CA ALA A 28 -2.13 -3.22 -11.37
C ALA A 28 -3.43 -2.56 -11.83
N MET A 29 -3.83 -1.51 -11.14
CA MET A 29 -5.03 -0.76 -11.47
C MET A 29 -4.90 -0.02 -12.82
N ARG A 30 -3.72 0.56 -13.10
CA ARG A 30 -3.40 1.15 -14.42
C ARG A 30 -3.53 0.13 -15.56
N ARG A 31 -3.17 -1.13 -15.32
CA ARG A 31 -3.35 -2.21 -16.31
C ARG A 31 -4.83 -2.48 -16.56
N ILE A 32 -5.63 -2.62 -15.49
CA ILE A 32 -7.09 -2.81 -15.58
C ILE A 32 -7.73 -1.67 -16.40
N TRP A 33 -7.35 -0.42 -16.15
CA TRP A 33 -7.92 0.73 -16.87
C TRP A 33 -7.55 0.81 -18.35
N LYS A 34 -6.37 0.30 -18.73
CA LYS A 34 -6.03 0.17 -20.15
C LYS A 34 -6.96 -0.80 -20.87
N VAL A 35 -7.45 -1.84 -20.18
CA VAL A 35 -8.37 -2.84 -20.76
C VAL A 35 -9.81 -2.32 -20.80
N VAL A 36 -10.29 -1.71 -19.71
CA VAL A 36 -11.68 -1.23 -19.60
C VAL A 36 -11.92 0.08 -20.37
N GLY A 37 -10.86 0.79 -20.75
CA GLY A 37 -10.92 2.12 -21.33
C GLY A 37 -10.92 3.19 -20.23
N TYR A 38 -9.91 4.07 -20.28
CA TYR A 38 -9.75 5.15 -19.32
C TYR A 38 -10.82 6.23 -19.53
N ARG A 39 -11.64 6.51 -18.52
CA ARG A 39 -12.53 7.68 -18.53
C ARG A 39 -11.77 8.91 -18.01
N PRO A 40 -11.76 10.06 -18.72
CA PRO A 40 -11.04 11.25 -18.30
C PRO A 40 -11.50 11.85 -16.96
N SER A 41 -12.71 11.53 -16.51
CA SER A 41 -13.32 12.02 -15.26
C SER A 41 -12.83 11.26 -14.03
N PHE A 42 -11.56 10.88 -14.04
CA PHE A 42 -11.01 9.92 -13.11
C PHE A 42 -10.89 10.48 -11.71
N GLN A 43 -11.78 10.06 -10.80
CA GLN A 43 -11.80 10.58 -9.44
C GLN A 43 -10.96 9.69 -8.53
N PHE A 44 -10.40 10.26 -7.45
CA PHE A 44 -9.76 9.49 -6.39
C PHE A 44 -10.65 8.36 -5.85
N GLY A 45 -11.98 8.51 -5.90
CA GLY A 45 -12.94 7.46 -5.55
C GLY A 45 -12.87 6.22 -6.45
N ASP A 46 -12.46 6.35 -7.71
CA ASP A 46 -12.32 5.24 -8.66
C ASP A 46 -11.10 4.37 -8.35
N PHE A 47 -10.11 4.90 -7.59
CA PHE A 47 -9.04 4.07 -7.05
C PHE A 47 -9.58 3.04 -6.07
N PHE A 48 -10.61 3.31 -5.27
CA PHE A 48 -11.13 2.31 -4.32
C PHE A 48 -12.02 1.25 -4.96
N ARG A 49 -12.31 1.36 -6.26
CA ARG A 49 -13.22 0.47 -6.96
C ARG A 49 -12.77 -0.99 -6.95
N ALA A 50 -11.47 -1.26 -6.84
CA ALA A 50 -10.95 -2.63 -6.70
C ALA A 50 -11.43 -3.35 -5.42
N THR A 51 -11.81 -2.60 -4.39
CA THR A 51 -12.37 -3.18 -3.15
C THR A 51 -13.80 -3.70 -3.36
N ARG A 52 -14.53 -3.16 -4.34
CA ARG A 52 -15.89 -3.59 -4.68
C ARG A 52 -15.84 -4.84 -5.56
N ARG A 53 -16.63 -5.86 -5.24
CA ARG A 53 -16.77 -7.06 -6.08
C ARG A 53 -17.41 -6.71 -7.42
N GLU A 54 -17.01 -7.41 -8.48
CA GLU A 54 -17.58 -7.30 -9.84
C GLU A 54 -17.45 -5.91 -10.49
N ALA A 55 -16.61 -5.04 -9.92
CA ALA A 55 -16.45 -3.66 -10.39
C ALA A 55 -15.96 -3.52 -11.84
N PHE A 56 -15.31 -4.55 -12.39
CA PHE A 56 -14.68 -4.53 -13.71
C PHE A 56 -15.12 -5.70 -14.61
N GLY A 57 -16.17 -6.42 -14.23
CA GLY A 57 -16.63 -7.64 -14.92
C GLY A 57 -15.85 -8.91 -14.54
N PRO A 58 -16.35 -10.09 -14.96
CA PRO A 58 -15.81 -11.38 -14.54
C PRO A 58 -14.38 -11.64 -15.04
N ASP A 59 -14.02 -11.14 -16.22
CA ASP A 59 -12.71 -11.38 -16.84
C ASP A 59 -11.56 -10.68 -16.09
N LEU A 60 -11.85 -9.55 -15.44
CA LEU A 60 -10.85 -8.74 -14.71
C LEU A 60 -10.89 -8.99 -13.20
N GLU A 61 -11.76 -9.89 -12.73
CA GLU A 61 -11.93 -10.24 -11.33
C GLU A 61 -10.64 -10.82 -10.67
N PRO A 62 -9.79 -11.61 -11.35
CA PRO A 62 -8.49 -12.03 -10.80
C PRO A 62 -7.53 -10.85 -10.58
N GLU A 63 -7.42 -9.94 -11.55
CA GLU A 63 -6.55 -8.76 -11.45
C GLU A 63 -7.06 -7.80 -10.37
N ARG A 64 -8.39 -7.63 -10.27
CA ARG A 64 -9.04 -6.89 -9.19
C ARG A 64 -8.68 -7.45 -7.81
N ARG A 65 -8.80 -8.77 -7.61
CA ARG A 65 -8.48 -9.42 -6.33
C ARG A 65 -7.01 -9.24 -5.96
N TYR A 66 -6.12 -9.34 -6.95
CA TYR A 66 -4.70 -9.06 -6.76
C TYR A 66 -4.47 -7.61 -6.32
N ALA A 67 -5.06 -6.63 -7.01
CA ALA A 67 -4.98 -5.23 -6.63
C ALA A 67 -5.55 -4.99 -5.22
N ALA A 68 -6.72 -5.52 -4.91
CA ALA A 68 -7.33 -5.39 -3.58
C ALA A 68 -6.43 -5.95 -2.47
N ARG A 69 -5.77 -7.10 -2.69
CA ARG A 69 -4.79 -7.65 -1.74
C ARG A 69 -3.60 -6.73 -1.53
N GLN A 70 -3.09 -6.13 -2.60
CA GLN A 70 -1.98 -5.17 -2.51
C GLN A 70 -2.36 -3.94 -1.72
N LEU A 71 -3.58 -3.44 -1.91
CA LEU A 71 -4.09 -2.32 -1.13
C LEU A 71 -4.18 -2.68 0.35
N VAL A 72 -4.75 -3.83 0.69
CA VAL A 72 -4.89 -4.28 2.09
C VAL A 72 -3.53 -4.48 2.76
N ILE A 73 -2.61 -5.20 2.11
CA ILE A 73 -1.26 -5.46 2.66
C ILE A 73 -0.46 -4.16 2.74
N GLY A 74 -0.51 -3.33 1.70
CA GLY A 74 0.16 -2.03 1.67
C GLY A 74 -0.34 -1.11 2.78
N SER A 75 -1.66 -1.00 2.97
CA SER A 75 -2.26 -0.25 4.08
C SER A 75 -1.83 -0.80 5.44
N ALA A 76 -1.84 -2.11 5.65
CA ALA A 76 -1.44 -2.70 6.92
C ALA A 76 0.03 -2.41 7.26
N MET A 77 0.94 -2.60 6.29
CA MET A 77 2.37 -2.31 6.46
C MET A 77 2.62 -0.82 6.69
N LEU A 78 2.00 0.05 5.89
CA LEU A 78 2.15 1.49 5.99
C LEU A 78 1.62 2.02 7.34
N LEU A 79 0.43 1.59 7.77
CA LEU A 79 -0.11 1.97 9.07
C LEU A 79 0.79 1.49 10.21
N THR A 80 1.33 0.27 10.12
CA THR A 80 2.27 -0.24 11.12
C THR A 80 3.53 0.63 11.19
N GLY A 81 4.13 0.97 10.05
CA GLY A 81 5.28 1.87 9.99
C GLY A 81 4.98 3.25 10.56
N LEU A 82 3.83 3.84 10.22
CA LEU A 82 3.39 5.14 10.73
C LEU A 82 3.13 5.12 12.24
N VAL A 83 2.52 4.05 12.76
CA VAL A 83 2.31 3.88 14.21
C VAL A 83 3.65 3.78 14.93
N LEU A 84 4.62 3.04 14.38
CA LEU A 84 5.96 2.96 14.95
C LEU A 84 6.67 4.31 14.94
N PHE A 85 6.57 5.07 13.85
CA PHE A 85 7.09 6.45 13.79
C PHE A 85 6.41 7.37 14.82
N ALA A 86 5.08 7.34 14.89
CA ALA A 86 4.32 8.14 15.86
C ALA A 86 4.72 7.79 17.30
N TRP A 87 4.94 6.50 17.58
CA TRP A 87 5.42 6.03 18.87
C TRP A 87 6.83 6.56 19.18
N LEU A 88 7.79 6.42 18.27
CA LEU A 88 9.16 6.91 18.44
C LEU A 88 9.21 8.43 18.68
N LEU A 89 8.35 9.19 17.98
CA LEU A 89 8.19 10.62 18.19
C LEU A 89 7.61 10.94 19.56
N ALA A 90 6.58 10.18 20.00
CA ALA A 90 5.97 10.37 21.31
C ALA A 90 6.92 10.05 22.46
N THR A 91 7.84 9.09 22.29
CA THR A 91 8.85 8.72 23.30
C THR A 91 10.12 9.58 23.22
N GLY A 92 10.19 10.56 22.32
CA GLY A 92 11.37 11.43 22.14
C GLY A 92 12.63 10.67 21.73
N THR A 93 12.47 9.46 21.17
CA THR A 93 13.60 8.62 20.78
C THR A 93 14.20 9.19 19.49
N PRO A 94 15.53 9.45 19.44
CA PRO A 94 16.15 9.98 18.24
C PRO A 94 16.04 8.94 17.11
N ILE A 95 15.34 9.33 16.04
CA ILE A 95 15.17 8.51 14.84
C ILE A 95 16.44 8.63 14.01
N ARG A 96 17.18 7.54 13.82
CA ARG A 96 18.33 7.51 12.91
C ARG A 96 17.85 7.08 11.53
N LEU A 97 18.06 7.94 10.55
CA LEU A 97 17.81 7.65 9.15
C LEU A 97 19.14 7.20 8.53
N ASP A 98 19.53 5.96 8.81
CA ASP A 98 20.66 5.31 8.14
C ASP A 98 20.16 4.84 6.76
N ILE A 99 20.10 5.76 5.80
CA ILE A 99 19.71 5.48 4.39
C ILE A 99 20.96 5.45 3.52
#